data_AF-A0A496USS6-F1
#
_entry.id   AF-A0A496USS6-F1
#
_cell.length_a   1.000
_cell.length_b   1.000
_cell.length_c   1.000
_cell.angle_alpha   90.00
_cell.angle_beta   90.00
_cell.angle_gamma   90.00
#
_symmetry.space_group_name_H-M   'P 1'
#
loop_
_entity.id
_entity.type
_entity.pdbx_description
1 polymer ?
#
loop_
_entity_poly.entity_id
_entity_poly.type
_entity_poly.pdbx_seq_one_letter_code
_entity_poly.pdbx_strand_id
1 'polypeptide(L)'
;MNIGGGNFCERLEVSPALKTAWSMVFEGECADAETRFRRIVADDKRNAEALAGLAICVAEDGGRFLSAEKLAKTAVSCGKRSPAGYLALGYIHLRASRLDEGYRYLMKARHVAPHDPRLRAGLVWYEQERPPVVADLAREHPVNMALGNMRQAFGSPARRVAAAMFVGVGISLTRALIA
;
A
#
# COMPACT_ATOMS: atom_id res chain seq x y z
N MET A 1 4.28 13.37 -3.34
CA MET A 1 2.89 12.86 -3.38
C MET A 1 1.99 14.04 -3.06
N ASN A 2 1.27 14.62 -4.03
CA ASN A 2 0.42 15.80 -3.78
C ASN A 2 -0.94 15.32 -3.23
N ILE A 3 -1.03 15.24 -1.90
CA ILE A 3 -2.24 14.83 -1.19
C ILE A 3 -3.01 16.11 -0.88
N GLY A 4 -4.18 16.30 -1.50
CA GLY A 4 -4.94 17.55 -1.53
C GLY A 4 -4.87 18.41 -0.26
N GLY A 5 -4.64 19.70 -0.48
CA GLY A 5 -4.33 20.70 0.52
C GLY A 5 -5.44 20.99 1.54
N GLY A 6 -5.00 21.46 2.70
CA GLY A 6 -5.80 21.98 3.80
C GLY A 6 -6.35 20.87 4.71
N ASN A 7 -5.74 20.65 5.88
CA ASN A 7 -6.24 19.83 7.00
C ASN A 7 -5.80 18.35 7.03
N PHE A 8 -4.87 17.93 6.18
CA PHE A 8 -4.31 16.56 6.22
C PHE A 8 -3.63 16.25 7.56
N CYS A 9 -2.64 17.04 7.97
CA CYS A 9 -1.92 16.83 9.23
C CYS A 9 -2.83 17.08 10.45
N GLU A 10 -3.86 17.91 10.32
CA GLU A 10 -4.85 18.12 11.37
C GLU A 10 -5.61 16.84 11.70
N ARG A 11 -6.00 16.09 10.67
CA ARG A 11 -6.74 14.83 10.78
C ARG A 11 -5.89 13.63 11.20
N LEU A 12 -4.56 13.74 11.18
CA LEU A 12 -3.69 12.71 11.75
C LEU A 12 -3.74 12.80 13.28
N GLU A 13 -4.18 11.74 13.94
CA GLU A 13 -4.18 11.60 15.40
C GLU A 13 -2.77 11.26 15.91
N VAL A 14 -1.81 12.14 15.63
CA VAL A 14 -0.39 11.96 15.94
C VAL A 14 0.17 13.19 16.65
N SER A 15 1.33 13.04 17.30
CA SER A 15 1.96 14.15 18.02
C SER A 15 2.24 15.34 17.08
N PRO A 16 2.24 16.60 17.59
CA PRO A 16 2.55 17.77 16.76
C PRO A 16 3.90 17.67 16.03
N ALA A 17 4.90 17.05 16.66
CA ALA A 17 6.20 16.80 16.06
C ALA A 17 6.13 15.84 14.86
N LEU A 18 5.23 14.86 14.88
CA LEU A 18 4.98 13.98 13.73
C LEU A 18 4.24 14.73 12.62
N LYS A 19 3.30 15.61 12.95
CA LYS A 19 2.58 16.42 11.96
C LYS A 19 3.51 17.30 11.14
N THR A 20 4.49 17.94 11.80
CA THR A 20 5.50 18.77 11.12
C THR A 20 6.49 17.94 10.29
N ALA A 21 6.91 16.77 10.79
CA ALA A 21 7.76 15.88 10.02
C ALA A 21 7.03 15.37 8.76
N TRP A 22 5.74 15.06 8.86
CA TRP A 22 4.93 14.66 7.72
C TRP A 22 4.67 15.80 6.73
N SER A 23 4.47 17.05 7.18
CA SER A 23 4.31 18.18 6.26
C SER A 23 5.53 18.35 5.35
N MET A 24 6.73 18.24 5.92
CA MET A 24 7.99 18.27 5.17
C MET A 24 8.05 17.18 4.08
N VAL A 25 7.58 15.96 4.37
CA VAL A 25 7.50 14.88 3.36
C VAL A 25 6.60 15.26 2.19
N PHE A 26 5.46 15.92 2.45
CA PHE A 26 4.54 16.31 1.37
C PHE A 26 5.03 17.50 0.57
N GLU A 27 5.77 18.41 1.21
CA GLU A 27 6.46 19.52 0.58
C GLU A 27 7.65 19.04 -0.28
N GLY A 28 8.09 17.80 -0.09
CA GLY A 28 9.19 17.17 -0.83
C GLY A 28 10.54 17.28 -0.14
N GLU A 29 10.59 17.90 1.05
CA GLU A 29 11.77 18.09 1.89
C GLU A 29 12.12 16.80 2.66
N CYS A 30 12.35 15.70 1.92
CA CYS A 30 12.55 14.38 2.51
C CYS A 30 13.81 14.27 3.37
N ALA A 31 14.85 15.07 3.10
CA ALA A 31 16.09 15.09 3.87
C ALA A 31 15.89 15.70 5.27
N ASP A 32 15.16 16.81 5.35
CA ASP A 32 14.84 17.46 6.63
C ASP A 32 13.82 16.64 7.42
N ALA A 33 12.82 16.10 6.73
CA ALA A 33 11.85 15.17 7.31
C ALA A 33 12.54 13.94 7.92
N GLU A 34 13.52 13.35 7.21
CA GLU A 34 14.30 12.22 7.72
C GLU A 34 14.99 12.55 9.04
N THR A 35 15.63 13.72 9.12
CA THR A 35 16.30 14.18 10.35
C THR A 35 15.31 14.31 11.51
N ARG A 36 14.10 14.82 11.24
CA ARG A 36 13.02 14.92 12.24
C ARG A 36 12.51 13.55 12.68
N PHE A 37 12.24 12.65 11.75
CA PHE A 37 11.81 11.28 12.09
C PHE A 37 12.88 10.51 12.85
N ARG A 38 14.16 10.63 12.50
CA ARG A 38 15.25 9.99 13.24
C ARG A 38 15.33 10.46 14.69
N ARG A 39 15.10 11.75 14.97
CA ARG A 39 15.03 12.27 16.34
C ARG A 39 13.86 11.66 17.11
N ILE A 40 12.67 11.63 16.50
CA ILE A 40 11.48 11.03 17.13
C ILE A 40 11.68 9.52 17.40
N VAL A 41 12.31 8.80 16.47
CA VAL A 41 12.65 7.37 16.65
C VAL A 41 13.75 7.18 17.71
N ALA A 42 14.67 8.12 17.88
CA ALA A 42 15.67 8.06 18.94
C ALA A 42 15.03 8.17 20.33
N ASP A 43 14.03 9.04 20.47
CA ASP A 43 13.25 9.22 21.69
C ASP A 43 12.30 8.05 21.94
N ASP A 44 11.56 7.62 20.91
CA ASP A 44 10.67 6.47 20.94
C ASP A 44 10.92 5.52 19.76
N LYS A 45 11.74 4.49 20.04
CA LYS A 45 12.12 3.45 19.07
C LYS A 45 10.95 2.60 18.58
N ARG A 46 9.80 2.62 19.26
CA ARG A 46 8.61 1.84 18.91
C ARG A 46 7.51 2.71 18.29
N ASN A 47 7.81 3.97 17.99
CA ASN A 47 6.85 4.84 17.32
C ASN A 47 6.64 4.39 15.86
N ALA A 48 5.54 3.67 15.63
CA ALA A 48 5.21 3.14 14.31
C ALA A 48 5.04 4.24 13.26
N GLU A 49 4.53 5.41 13.65
CA GLU A 49 4.32 6.53 12.74
C GLU A 49 5.66 7.13 12.28
N ALA A 50 6.59 7.32 13.22
CA ALA A 50 7.91 7.86 12.93
C ALA A 50 8.75 6.90 12.08
N LEU A 51 8.68 5.61 12.38
CA LEU A 51 9.34 4.57 11.59
C LEU A 51 8.78 4.49 10.16
N ALA A 52 7.46 4.67 10.00
CA ALA A 52 6.81 4.70 8.69
C ALA A 52 7.24 5.94 7.87
N GLY A 53 7.27 7.12 8.50
CA GLY A 53 7.75 8.35 7.86
C GLY A 53 9.21 8.24 7.44
N LEU A 54 10.07 7.74 8.34
CA LEU A 54 11.48 7.48 8.04
C LEU A 54 11.66 6.51 6.87
N ALA A 55 10.87 5.44 6.82
CA ALA A 55 10.92 4.48 5.73
C ALA A 55 10.59 5.13 4.37
N ILE A 56 9.60 6.03 4.33
CA ILE A 56 9.25 6.77 3.11
C ILE A 56 10.41 7.68 2.71
N CYS A 57 10.98 8.47 3.62
CA CYS A 57 12.13 9.32 3.32
C CYS A 57 13.31 8.52 2.77
N VAL A 58 13.60 7.35 3.33
CA VAL A 58 14.68 6.46 2.84
C VAL A 58 14.38 5.89 1.45
N ALA A 59 13.11 5.66 1.12
CA ALA A 59 12.72 5.23 -0.22
C ALA A 59 12.85 6.35 -1.26
N GLU A 60 12.59 7.60 -0.87
CA GLU A 60 12.83 8.78 -1.71
C GLU A 60 14.32 9.05 -1.89
N ASP A 61 15.11 8.85 -0.83
CA ASP A 61 16.55 9.08 -0.83
C ASP A 61 17.30 7.97 -1.57
N GLY A 62 17.44 8.16 -2.88
CA GLY A 62 18.23 7.30 -3.76
C GLY A 62 17.58 5.94 -4.09
N GLY A 63 16.28 5.78 -3.85
CA GLY A 63 15.56 4.55 -4.22
C GLY A 63 15.97 3.31 -3.42
N ARG A 64 16.40 3.49 -2.16
CA ARG A 64 16.84 2.39 -1.28
C ARG A 64 15.66 1.58 -0.73
N PHE A 65 14.88 0.98 -1.64
CA PHE A 65 13.62 0.31 -1.33
C PHE A 65 13.75 -0.86 -0.34
N LEU A 66 14.86 -1.60 -0.38
CA LEU A 66 15.09 -2.73 0.54
C LEU A 66 15.26 -2.26 2.00
N SER A 67 15.99 -1.17 2.22
CA SER A 67 16.19 -0.59 3.56
C SER A 67 14.90 0.04 4.07
N ALA A 68 14.20 0.77 3.19
CA ALA A 68 12.89 1.34 3.48
C ALA A 68 11.86 0.25 3.84
N GLU A 69 11.80 -0.85 3.09
CA GLU A 69 10.89 -1.96 3.35
C GLU A 69 11.14 -2.59 4.73
N LYS A 70 12.41 -2.75 5.14
CA LYS A 70 12.75 -3.25 6.49
C LYS A 70 12.23 -2.30 7.57
N LEU A 71 12.44 -1.00 7.42
CA LEU A 71 11.96 0.01 8.38
C LEU A 71 10.42 0.01 8.48
N ALA A 72 9.73 -0.06 7.34
CA ALA A 72 8.28 -0.09 7.31
C ALA A 72 7.70 -1.40 7.90
N LYS A 73 8.38 -2.55 7.72
CA LYS A 73 8.02 -3.80 8.41
C LYS A 73 8.20 -3.70 9.93
N THR A 74 9.24 -3.01 10.39
CA THR A 74 9.42 -2.71 11.82
C THR A 74 8.28 -1.83 12.33
N ALA A 75 7.88 -0.80 11.57
CA ALA A 75 6.72 0.04 11.90
C ALA A 75 5.44 -0.79 12.10
N VAL A 76 5.14 -1.71 11.18
CA VAL A 76 3.99 -2.63 11.30
C VAL A 76 4.11 -3.51 12.56
N SER A 77 5.31 -3.96 12.89
CA SER A 77 5.55 -4.82 14.05
C SER A 77 5.37 -4.07 15.37
N CYS A 78 5.80 -2.80 15.42
CA CYS A 78 5.65 -1.93 16.58
C CYS A 78 4.20 -1.44 16.77
N GLY A 79 3.46 -1.24 15.68
CA GLY A 79 2.11 -0.71 15.70
C GLY A 79 1.16 -1.45 14.77
N LYS A 80 0.78 -2.70 15.11
CA LYS A 80 -0.15 -3.51 14.30
C LYS A 80 -1.52 -2.85 14.08
N ARG A 81 -1.91 -1.97 15.01
CA ARG A 81 -3.16 -1.21 14.97
C ARG A 81 -3.03 0.14 14.25
N SER A 82 -1.81 0.57 13.92
CA SER A 82 -1.58 1.77 13.12
C SER A 82 -1.61 1.45 11.63
N PRO A 83 -2.33 2.23 10.80
CA PRO A 83 -2.29 2.06 9.35
C PRO A 83 -0.96 2.51 8.72
N ALA A 84 -0.16 3.33 9.40
CA ALA A 84 0.99 4.01 8.80
C ALA A 84 2.06 3.06 8.27
N GLY A 85 2.36 1.97 8.99
CA GLY A 85 3.33 0.97 8.52
C GLY A 85 2.86 0.27 7.23
N TYR A 86 1.57 -0.06 7.15
CA TYR A 86 0.99 -0.68 5.94
C TYR A 86 0.92 0.30 4.77
N LEU A 87 0.63 1.58 5.05
CA LEU A 87 0.63 2.63 4.04
C LEU A 87 2.04 2.90 3.50
N ALA A 88 3.05 2.98 4.37
CA ALA A 88 4.44 3.10 3.97
C ALA A 88 4.89 1.91 3.12
N LEU A 89 4.57 0.68 3.53
CA LEU A 89 4.85 -0.51 2.71
C LEU A 89 4.17 -0.42 1.34
N GLY A 90 2.88 -0.08 1.30
CA GLY A 90 2.15 0.12 0.05
C GLY A 90 2.86 1.09 -0.87
N TYR A 91 3.22 2.27 -0.36
CA TYR A 91 3.93 3.30 -1.10
C TYR A 91 5.30 2.86 -1.61
N ILE A 92 6.14 2.28 -0.74
CA ILE A 92 7.49 1.82 -1.09
C ILE A 92 7.43 0.74 -2.17
N HIS A 93 6.49 -0.20 -2.08
CA HIS A 93 6.33 -1.25 -3.07
C HIS A 93 5.85 -0.71 -4.42
N LEU A 94 4.89 0.23 -4.41
CA LEU A 94 4.50 0.92 -5.64
C LEU A 94 5.69 1.67 -6.26
N ARG A 95 6.56 2.29 -5.44
CA ARG A 95 7.75 3.02 -5.94
C ARG A 95 8.82 2.10 -6.51
N ALA A 96 8.91 0.90 -5.95
CA ALA A 96 9.77 -0.16 -6.45
C ALA A 96 9.18 -0.88 -7.69
N SER A 97 8.11 -0.37 -8.33
CA SER A 97 7.39 -1.00 -9.44
C SER A 97 6.76 -2.37 -9.09
N ARG A 98 6.60 -2.67 -7.80
CA ARG A 98 5.99 -3.91 -7.28
C ARG A 98 4.51 -3.66 -7.00
N LEU A 99 3.74 -3.48 -8.06
CA LEU A 99 2.35 -3.00 -7.99
C LEU A 99 1.42 -3.95 -7.23
N ASP A 100 1.61 -5.27 -7.38
CA ASP A 100 0.77 -6.27 -6.71
C ASP A 100 0.98 -6.28 -5.19
N GLU A 101 2.24 -6.24 -4.73
CA GLU A 101 2.57 -6.11 -3.32
C GLU A 101 2.07 -4.79 -2.75
N GLY A 102 2.27 -3.69 -3.48
CA GLY A 102 1.80 -2.36 -3.10
C GLY A 102 0.30 -2.35 -2.83
N TYR A 103 -0.49 -2.89 -3.77
CA TYR A 103 -1.94 -3.02 -3.61
C TYR A 103 -2.32 -3.88 -2.40
N ARG A 104 -1.67 -5.03 -2.19
CA ARG A 104 -1.95 -5.89 -1.03
C ARG A 104 -1.75 -5.15 0.29
N TYR A 105 -0.72 -4.32 0.42
CA TYR A 105 -0.48 -3.56 1.64
C TYR A 105 -1.45 -2.38 1.81
N LEU A 106 -1.82 -1.69 0.73
CA LEU A 106 -2.88 -0.68 0.78
C LEU A 106 -4.22 -1.28 1.22
N MET A 107 -4.54 -2.49 0.76
CA MET A 107 -5.74 -3.21 1.18
C MET A 107 -5.71 -3.55 2.67
N LYS A 108 -4.55 -3.97 3.21
CA LYS A 108 -4.38 -4.15 4.66
C LYS A 108 -4.58 -2.84 5.42
N ALA A 109 -4.01 -1.74 4.94
CA ALA A 109 -4.22 -0.41 5.53
C ALA A 109 -5.70 -0.03 5.54
N ARG A 110 -6.45 -0.32 4.47
CA ARG A 110 -7.89 -0.08 4.37
C ARG A 110 -8.71 -0.82 5.42
N HIS A 111 -8.32 -2.04 5.77
CA HIS A 111 -8.98 -2.79 6.84
C HIS A 111 -8.76 -2.16 8.21
N VAL A 112 -7.61 -1.51 8.44
CA VAL A 112 -7.26 -0.88 9.71
C VAL A 112 -7.87 0.52 9.83
N ALA A 113 -7.71 1.34 8.79
CA ALA A 113 -8.18 2.72 8.75
C ALA A 113 -8.73 3.06 7.34
N PRO A 114 -10.01 2.78 7.07
CA PRO A 114 -10.60 3.01 5.75
C PRO A 114 -10.72 4.49 5.37
N HIS A 115 -10.71 5.38 6.37
CA HIS A 115 -10.87 6.84 6.19
C HIS A 115 -9.53 7.60 6.21
N ASP A 116 -8.39 6.90 6.23
CA ASP A 116 -7.08 7.56 6.20
C ASP A 116 -6.87 8.24 4.83
N PRO A 117 -6.59 9.56 4.78
CA PRO A 117 -6.38 10.27 3.52
C PRO A 117 -5.18 9.75 2.70
N ARG A 118 -4.14 9.20 3.33
CA ARG A 118 -2.98 8.62 2.64
C ARG A 118 -3.35 7.38 1.85
N LEU A 119 -4.30 6.60 2.36
CA LEU A 119 -4.79 5.41 1.67
C LEU A 119 -5.38 5.79 0.31
N ARG A 120 -6.19 6.85 0.27
CA ARG A 120 -6.81 7.32 -0.97
C ARG A 120 -5.74 7.73 -1.99
N ALA A 121 -4.75 8.50 -1.57
CA ALA A 121 -3.65 8.90 -2.46
C ALA A 121 -2.85 7.69 -2.97
N GLY A 122 -2.56 6.72 -2.09
CA GLY A 122 -1.89 5.49 -2.50
C GLY A 122 -2.69 4.68 -3.53
N LEU A 123 -4.01 4.61 -3.37
CA LEU A 123 -4.89 3.91 -4.32
C LEU A 123 -5.00 4.63 -5.67
N VAL A 124 -5.16 5.96 -5.66
CA VAL A 124 -5.16 6.77 -6.90
C VAL A 124 -3.85 6.57 -7.65
N TRP A 125 -2.72 6.58 -6.94
CA TRP A 125 -1.43 6.37 -7.58
C TRP A 125 -1.26 4.94 -8.11
N TYR A 126 -1.71 3.93 -7.37
CA TYR A 126 -1.77 2.55 -7.89
C TYR A 126 -2.60 2.46 -9.18
N GLU A 127 -3.76 3.11 -9.24
CA GLU A 127 -4.62 3.13 -10.43
C GLU A 127 -3.95 3.84 -11.62
N GLN A 128 -3.19 4.91 -11.36
CA GLN A 128 -2.41 5.62 -12.38
C GLN A 128 -1.26 4.78 -12.95
N GLU A 129 -0.59 3.99 -12.12
CA GLU A 129 0.56 3.18 -12.53
C GLU A 129 0.15 1.80 -13.09
N ARG A 130 -1.11 1.38 -12.86
CA ARG A 130 -1.60 0.06 -13.26
C ARG A 130 -1.71 -0.06 -14.77
N PRO A 131 -1.01 -1.01 -15.43
CA PRO A 131 -1.21 -1.22 -16.86
C PRO A 131 -2.67 -1.66 -17.12
N PRO A 132 -3.32 -1.15 -18.17
CA PRO A 132 -4.61 -1.63 -18.60
C PRO A 132 -4.57 -3.15 -18.84
N VAL A 133 -5.67 -3.87 -18.59
CA VAL A 133 -5.67 -5.34 -18.73
C VAL A 133 -5.43 -5.75 -20.18
N VAL A 134 -5.94 -4.94 -21.11
CA VAL A 134 -5.60 -4.99 -22.53
C VAL A 134 -4.84 -3.71 -22.86
N ALA A 135 -3.57 -3.85 -23.26
CA ALA A 135 -2.67 -2.73 -23.54
C ALA A 135 -3.22 -1.76 -24.60
N ASP A 136 -3.96 -2.29 -25.58
CA ASP A 136 -4.50 -1.55 -26.72
C ASP A 136 -5.81 -0.81 -26.42
N LEU A 137 -6.39 -1.02 -25.22
CA LEU A 137 -7.65 -0.40 -24.82
C LEU A 137 -7.42 0.65 -23.74
N ALA A 138 -8.07 1.80 -23.89
CA ALA A 138 -8.11 2.84 -22.85
C ALA A 138 -8.61 2.26 -21.52
N ARG A 139 -8.13 2.80 -20.38
CA ARG A 139 -8.52 2.32 -19.05
C ARG A 139 -10.02 2.45 -18.77
N GLU A 140 -10.64 3.50 -19.32
CA GLU A 140 -12.08 3.80 -19.18
C GLU A 140 -12.95 2.97 -20.14
N HIS A 141 -12.32 2.17 -21.02
CA HIS A 141 -13.06 1.34 -21.97
C HIS A 141 -13.86 0.27 -21.20
N PRO A 142 -15.15 0.06 -21.50
CA PRO A 142 -16.04 -0.83 -20.73
C PRO A 142 -15.49 -2.26 -20.61
N VAL A 143 -14.83 -2.75 -21.67
CA VAL A 143 -14.17 -4.07 -21.66
C VAL A 143 -13.01 -4.11 -20.66
N ASN A 144 -12.20 -3.05 -20.60
CA ASN A 144 -11.03 -2.99 -19.73
C ASN A 144 -11.45 -2.82 -18.26
N MET A 145 -12.53 -2.06 -18.00
CA MET A 145 -13.15 -1.97 -16.68
C MET A 145 -13.75 -3.31 -16.24
N ALA A 146 -14.49 -4.00 -17.12
CA ALA A 146 -15.06 -5.32 -16.83
C ALA A 146 -13.96 -6.35 -16.52
N LEU A 147 -12.91 -6.40 -17.34
CA LEU A 147 -11.75 -7.27 -17.12
C LEU A 147 -10.96 -6.88 -15.86
N GLY A 148 -10.85 -5.59 -15.57
CA GLY A 148 -10.24 -5.07 -14.34
C GLY A 148 -10.98 -5.51 -13.08
N ASN A 149 -12.31 -5.52 -13.12
CA ASN A 149 -13.19 -6.03 -12.05
C ASN A 149 -13.08 -7.55 -11.91
N MET A 150 -13.05 -8.29 -13.03
CA MET A 150 -12.83 -9.74 -13.01
C MET A 150 -11.46 -10.10 -12.43
N ARG A 151 -10.39 -9.39 -12.79
CA ARG A 151 -9.04 -9.62 -12.24
C ARG A 151 -9.01 -9.47 -10.72
N GLN A 152 -9.72 -8.49 -10.17
CA GLN A 152 -9.86 -8.34 -8.71
C GLN A 152 -10.66 -9.48 -8.08
N ALA A 153 -11.73 -9.94 -8.75
CA ALA A 153 -12.54 -11.06 -8.28
C ALA A 153 -11.74 -12.39 -8.19
N PHE A 154 -10.81 -12.62 -9.13
CA PHE A 154 -9.95 -13.81 -9.18
C PHE A 154 -8.64 -13.69 -8.37
N GLY A 155 -8.22 -12.49 -7.98
CA GLY A 155 -6.96 -12.25 -7.26
C GLY A 155 -6.96 -12.60 -5.77
N SER A 156 -8.13 -12.87 -5.16
CA SER A 156 -8.22 -13.22 -3.73
C SER A 156 -7.82 -14.69 -3.49
N PRO A 157 -6.88 -15.00 -2.59
CA PRO A 157 -6.42 -16.37 -2.35
C PRO A 157 -7.55 -17.30 -1.91
N ALA A 158 -8.52 -16.80 -1.15
CA ALA A 158 -9.70 -17.55 -0.72
C ALA A 158 -10.56 -18.06 -1.90
N ARG A 159 -10.66 -17.29 -2.99
CA ARG A 159 -11.47 -17.67 -4.16
C ARG A 159 -10.68 -18.46 -5.20
N ARG A 160 -9.35 -18.34 -5.24
CA ARG A 160 -8.49 -19.25 -6.04
C ARG A 160 -8.62 -20.69 -5.57
N VAL A 161 -8.70 -20.90 -4.25
CA VAL A 161 -8.95 -22.23 -3.66
C VAL A 161 -10.35 -22.71 -4.02
N ALA A 162 -11.37 -21.86 -3.94
CA ALA A 162 -12.74 -22.22 -4.36
C ALA A 162 -12.82 -22.57 -5.87
N ALA A 163 -12.20 -21.78 -6.74
CA ALA A 163 -12.16 -22.06 -8.18
C ALA A 163 -11.37 -23.35 -8.50
N ALA A 164 -10.26 -23.61 -7.80
CA ALA A 164 -9.53 -24.86 -7.93
C ALA A 164 -10.34 -26.08 -7.42
N MET A 165 -11.14 -25.91 -6.37
CA MET A 165 -12.06 -26.95 -5.88
C MET A 165 -13.16 -27.28 -6.89
N PHE A 166 -13.72 -26.27 -7.58
CA PHE A 166 -14.70 -26.50 -8.65
C PHE A 166 -14.11 -27.26 -9.84
N VAL A 167 -12.85 -27.00 -10.20
CA VAL A 167 -12.16 -27.77 -11.25
C VAL A 167 -11.88 -29.22 -10.79
N GLY A 168 -11.53 -29.43 -9.52
CA GLY A 168 -11.32 -30.78 -8.96
C GLY A 168 -12.58 -31.66 -8.90
N VAL A 169 -13.74 -31.07 -8.62
CA VAL A 169 -15.04 -31.79 -8.61
C VAL A 169 -15.49 -32.12 -10.04
N GLY A 170 -15.21 -31.26 -11.02
CA GLY A 170 -15.51 -31.54 -12.43
C GLY A 170 -14.70 -32.70 -13.01
N ILE A 171 -13.43 -32.84 -12.63
CA ILE A 171 -12.54 -33.91 -13.11
C ILE A 171 -12.86 -35.28 -12.45
N SER A 172 -13.42 -35.29 -11.24
CA SER A 172 -13.80 -36.53 -10.56
C SER A 172 -15.13 -37.11 -11.08
N LEU A 173 -16.07 -36.26 -11.49
CA LEU A 173 -17.34 -36.70 -12.10
C LEU A 173 -17.16 -37.30 -13.50
N THR A 174 -16.20 -36.83 -14.31
CA THR A 174 -15.93 -37.44 -15.62
C THR A 174 -15.26 -38.81 -15.54
N ARG A 175 -14.54 -39.10 -14.45
CA ARG A 175 -13.96 -40.42 -14.20
C ARG A 175 -14.97 -41.47 -13.70
N ALA A 176 -16.07 -41.05 -13.08
CA ALA A 176 -17.13 -41.94 -12.61
C ALA A 176 -18.16 -42.32 -13.70
N LEU A 177 -18.15 -41.63 -14.85
CA LEU A 177 -19.06 -41.87 -15.98
C LEU A 177 -18.44 -42.74 -17.10
N ILE A 178 -17.18 -43.18 -16.94
CA ILE A 178 -16.42 -43.98 -17.93
C ILE A 178 -16.01 -45.36 -17.33
N ALA A 179 -16.47 -45.70 -16.13
CA ALA A 179 -16.31 -47.01 -15.50
C ALA A 179 -17.68 -47.70 -15.37
#